data_AF-A0A3D2J547-F1
#
_entry.id   AF-A0A3D2J547-F1
#
_cell.length_a   1.000
_cell.length_b   1.000
_cell.length_c   1.000
_cell.angle_alpha   90.00
_cell.angle_beta   90.00
_cell.angle_gamma   90.00
#
_symmetry.space_group_name_H-M   'P 1'
#
loop_
_entity.id
_entity.type
_entity.pdbx_description
1 polymer ?
#
loop_
_entity_poly.entity_id
_entity_poly.type
_entity_poly.pdbx_seq_one_letter_code
_entity_poly.pdbx_strand_id
1 'polypeptide(L)'
;MSENGISSKQSLRPHRTFRLSRLWRIVLLVLLAIIVVGVVAAAVWLQPYPASSDAVAALRGTADVTVTQNSDMIAFIPRNQASIGLIFYPGAKVDPVAYSVLMEQIAEKGYDTFIAKMPLNIAFLNENAANAIISAYPNIHEWTIGGHSLGGVAACDYAAAHKNIKGVLLYAAYPSKDISHDTGQDFTSIYGTQDGLATPAKVNANKKLLPPTTIYLPIQGGIHSYFGNYGHQDGDGQATVSRQQAQSEIVADSVSFLQHVAVVN
;
A
#
# COMPACT_ATOMS: atom_id res chain seq x y z
N MET A 1 -80.16 51.06 27.25
CA MET A 1 -79.44 52.24 26.70
C MET A 1 -77.99 51.85 26.46
N SER A 2 -77.49 52.18 25.26
CA SER A 2 -76.07 52.23 24.82
C SER A 2 -75.30 50.89 24.86
N GLU A 3 -75.07 50.13 23.79
CA GLU A 3 -74.44 50.40 22.47
C GLU A 3 -72.89 50.49 22.49
N ASN A 4 -72.28 49.92 21.43
CA ASN A 4 -70.87 49.91 20.98
C ASN A 4 -70.03 48.69 21.40
N GLY A 5 -69.36 47.92 20.53
CA GLY A 5 -69.04 48.07 19.11
C GLY A 5 -67.55 47.77 18.85
N ILE A 6 -67.30 46.71 18.05
CA ILE A 6 -66.15 46.51 17.12
C ILE A 6 -64.74 46.28 17.72
N SER A 7 -64.08 45.15 17.38
CA SER A 7 -62.94 45.11 16.43
C SER A 7 -62.07 43.86 16.56
N SER A 8 -61.83 43.20 15.41
CA SER A 8 -60.92 42.07 15.24
C SER A 8 -59.45 42.48 15.40
N LYS A 9 -58.64 41.63 16.03
CA LYS A 9 -57.21 41.48 15.67
C LYS A 9 -56.81 40.01 15.76
N GLN A 10 -56.72 39.36 14.61
CA GLN A 10 -55.89 38.16 14.44
C GLN A 10 -54.45 38.56 14.72
N SER A 11 -53.87 38.05 15.80
CA SER A 11 -52.44 38.23 16.09
C SER A 11 -51.62 37.19 15.31
N LEU A 12 -50.95 37.60 14.25
CA LEU A 12 -49.87 36.84 13.64
C LEU A 12 -48.77 36.64 14.71
N ARG A 13 -48.54 35.37 15.11
CA ARG A 13 -47.44 35.03 16.01
C ARG A 13 -46.10 35.25 15.27
N PRO A 14 -45.13 35.98 15.84
CA PRO A 14 -43.85 36.17 15.19
C PRO A 14 -43.09 34.84 15.14
N HIS A 15 -42.54 34.49 13.97
CA HIS A 15 -41.54 33.43 13.86
C HIS A 15 -40.35 33.79 14.74
N ARG A 16 -40.20 33.11 15.89
CA ARG A 16 -39.04 33.24 16.77
C ARG A 16 -37.81 32.75 16.01
N THR A 17 -37.02 33.69 15.48
CA THR A 17 -35.67 33.38 15.04
C THR A 17 -34.84 33.10 16.28
N PHE A 18 -34.37 31.85 16.44
CA PHE A 18 -33.47 31.48 17.53
C PHE A 18 -32.14 32.21 17.36
N ARG A 19 -32.00 33.39 17.98
CA ARG A 19 -30.72 34.10 18.05
C ARG A 19 -29.87 33.44 19.12
N LEU A 20 -28.98 32.54 18.70
CA LEU A 20 -27.90 32.02 19.55
C LEU A 20 -27.16 33.18 20.22
N SER A 21 -26.99 33.12 21.55
CA SER A 21 -26.28 34.15 22.30
C SER A 21 -24.85 34.29 21.77
N ARG A 22 -24.26 35.48 21.91
CA ARG A 22 -22.90 35.78 21.44
C ARG A 22 -21.88 34.75 21.95
N LEU A 23 -22.09 34.23 23.17
CA LEU A 23 -21.26 33.19 23.78
C LEU A 23 -21.34 31.85 23.02
N TRP A 24 -22.54 31.39 22.67
CA TRP A 24 -22.71 30.15 21.89
C TRP A 24 -22.12 30.24 20.49
N ARG A 25 -22.17 31.41 19.85
CA ARG A 25 -21.50 31.63 18.56
C ARG A 25 -19.98 31.50 18.69
N ILE A 26 -19.40 32.06 19.76
CA ILE A 26 -17.96 31.96 20.03
C ILE A 26 -17.59 30.49 20.29
N VAL A 27 -18.35 29.76 21.11
CA VAL A 27 -18.11 28.33 21.37
C VAL A 27 -18.16 27.51 20.09
N LEU A 28 -19.17 27.72 19.23
CA LEU A 28 -19.27 27.02 17.95
C LEU A 28 -18.11 27.36 17.00
N LEU A 29 -17.68 28.63 16.96
CA LEU A 29 -16.53 29.03 16.14
C LEU A 29 -15.22 28.43 16.65
N VAL A 30 -15.02 28.35 17.96
CA VAL A 30 -13.85 27.70 18.56
C VAL A 30 -13.85 26.20 18.28
N LEU A 31 -15.00 25.52 18.44
CA LEU A 31 -15.12 24.11 18.11
C LEU A 31 -14.86 23.85 16.62
N LEU A 32 -15.40 24.68 15.74
CA LEU A 32 -15.11 24.60 14.30
C LEU A 32 -13.62 24.79 14.02
N ALA A 33 -12.98 25.77 14.65
CA ALA A 33 -11.54 26.00 14.48
C ALA A 33 -10.71 24.79 14.95
N ILE A 34 -11.07 24.17 16.08
CA ILE A 34 -10.41 22.95 16.57
C ILE A 34 -10.60 21.80 15.58
N ILE A 35 -11.80 21.61 15.05
CA ILE A 35 -12.07 20.58 14.03
C ILE A 35 -11.23 20.84 12.78
N VAL A 36 -11.19 22.08 12.29
CA VAL A 36 -10.38 22.45 11.11
C VAL A 36 -8.89 22.19 11.36
N VAL A 37 -8.36 22.58 12.53
CA VAL A 37 -6.96 22.29 12.90
C VAL A 37 -6.71 20.79 12.97
N GLY A 38 -7.63 20.02 13.56
CA GLY A 38 -7.52 18.56 13.63
C GLY A 38 -7.54 17.89 12.25
N VAL A 39 -8.41 18.35 11.35
CA VAL A 39 -8.50 17.87 9.96
C VAL A 39 -7.22 18.21 9.20
N VAL A 40 -6.70 19.44 9.33
CA VAL A 40 -5.45 19.85 8.69
C VAL A 40 -4.26 19.04 9.22
N ALA A 41 -4.16 18.85 10.54
CA ALA A 41 -3.10 18.05 11.14
C ALA A 41 -3.17 16.58 10.70
N ALA A 42 -4.37 16.00 10.65
CA ALA A 42 -4.57 14.64 10.12
C ALA A 42 -4.21 14.57 8.63
N ALA A 43 -4.61 15.56 7.82
CA ALA A 43 -4.30 15.59 6.40
C ALA A 43 -2.80 15.72 6.12
N VAL A 44 -2.07 16.52 6.92
CA VAL A 44 -0.61 16.63 6.88
C VAL A 44 0.05 15.33 7.32
N TRP A 45 -0.43 14.72 8.41
CA TRP A 45 0.10 13.46 8.90
C TRP A 45 -0.17 12.28 7.96
N LEU A 46 -1.27 12.31 7.22
CA LEU A 46 -1.63 11.29 6.22
C LEU A 46 -0.95 11.50 4.86
N GLN A 47 -0.18 12.58 4.66
CA GLN A 47 0.57 12.75 3.41
C GLN A 47 1.51 11.56 3.22
N PRO A 48 1.46 10.90 2.04
CA PRO A 48 2.38 9.83 1.75
C PRO A 48 3.78 10.36 1.47
N TYR A 49 4.79 9.52 1.70
CA TYR A 49 6.13 9.70 1.14
C TYR A 49 6.01 9.72 -0.38
N PRO A 50 6.39 10.83 -1.04
CA PRO A 50 6.22 10.99 -2.47
C PRO A 50 7.18 10.08 -3.23
N ALA A 51 6.71 9.59 -4.37
CA ALA A 51 7.55 8.90 -5.34
C ALA A 51 8.65 9.83 -5.88
N SER A 52 9.84 9.27 -6.14
CA SER A 52 10.92 9.99 -6.79
C SER A 52 10.62 10.24 -8.28
N SER A 53 11.39 11.14 -8.89
CA SER A 53 11.32 11.37 -10.35
C SER A 53 11.55 10.10 -11.16
N ASP A 54 12.41 9.20 -10.70
CA ASP A 54 12.71 7.94 -11.40
C ASP A 54 11.51 7.00 -11.37
N ALA A 55 10.81 6.93 -10.24
CA ALA A 55 9.57 6.15 -10.13
C ALA A 55 8.45 6.72 -11.01
N VAL A 56 8.35 8.04 -11.11
CA VAL A 56 7.41 8.68 -12.05
C VAL A 56 7.81 8.42 -13.50
N ALA A 57 9.11 8.40 -13.81
CA ALA A 57 9.60 8.13 -15.16
C ALA A 57 9.29 6.69 -15.62
N ALA A 58 9.36 5.71 -14.72
CA ALA A 58 9.00 4.31 -14.98
C ALA A 58 7.53 4.14 -15.40
N LEU A 59 6.64 5.10 -15.10
CA LEU A 59 5.25 5.06 -15.59
C LEU A 59 5.12 5.23 -17.11
N ARG A 60 6.20 5.65 -17.79
CA ARG A 60 6.24 5.75 -19.26
C ARG A 60 6.40 4.39 -19.93
N GLY A 61 6.85 3.38 -19.20
CA GLY A 61 7.22 2.08 -19.73
C GLY A 61 8.46 2.12 -20.61
N THR A 62 8.76 0.98 -21.22
CA THR A 62 9.94 0.77 -22.06
C THR A 62 9.55 0.24 -23.45
N ALA A 63 10.55 -0.12 -24.26
CA ALA A 63 10.30 -0.80 -25.53
C ALA A 63 9.65 -2.19 -25.32
N ASP A 64 9.87 -2.81 -24.15
CA ASP A 64 9.47 -4.18 -23.86
C ASP A 64 8.31 -4.26 -22.86
N VAL A 65 8.03 -3.19 -22.10
CA VAL A 65 6.99 -3.14 -21.06
C VAL A 65 5.97 -2.04 -21.36
N THR A 66 4.69 -2.42 -21.36
CA THR A 66 3.56 -1.50 -21.45
C THR A 66 3.04 -1.16 -20.06
N VAL A 67 2.86 0.12 -19.75
CA VAL A 67 2.32 0.57 -18.47
C VAL A 67 0.91 1.10 -18.64
N THR A 68 0.00 0.62 -17.79
CA THR A 68 -1.37 1.16 -17.68
C THR A 68 -1.70 1.46 -16.24
N GLN A 69 -2.57 2.43 -15.99
CA GLN A 69 -3.00 2.76 -14.64
C GLN A 69 -4.46 3.20 -14.61
N ASN A 70 -5.15 2.88 -13.52
CA ASN A 70 -6.51 3.33 -13.24
C ASN A 70 -6.62 3.71 -11.75
N SER A 71 -7.84 3.77 -11.20
CA SER A 71 -8.06 4.07 -9.78
C SER A 71 -7.53 2.99 -8.84
N ASP A 72 -7.44 1.74 -9.32
CA ASP A 72 -7.27 0.56 -8.48
C ASP A 72 -5.84 0.02 -8.54
N MET A 73 -5.12 0.24 -9.66
CA MET A 73 -3.79 -0.31 -9.86
C MET A 73 -2.91 0.48 -10.83
N ILE A 74 -1.63 0.13 -10.84
CA ILE A 74 -0.65 0.40 -11.90
C ILE A 74 -0.17 -0.97 -12.40
N ALA A 75 -0.31 -1.26 -13.69
CA ALA A 75 0.06 -2.53 -14.29
C ALA A 75 1.23 -2.35 -15.26
N PHE A 76 2.24 -3.21 -15.15
CA PHE A 76 3.41 -3.29 -16.02
C PHE A 76 3.37 -4.64 -16.72
N ILE A 77 3.09 -4.61 -18.01
CA ILE A 77 2.82 -5.81 -18.82
C ILE A 77 3.92 -5.95 -19.87
N PRO A 78 4.78 -6.99 -19.82
CA PRO A 78 5.69 -7.32 -20.92
C PRO A 78 4.92 -7.52 -22.23
N ARG A 79 5.50 -7.07 -23.35
CA ARG A 79 4.89 -7.25 -24.68
C ARG A 79 4.85 -8.72 -25.12
N ASN A 80 5.79 -9.51 -24.64
CA ASN A 80 5.73 -10.96 -24.75
C ASN A 80 4.93 -11.48 -23.55
N GLN A 81 3.84 -12.21 -23.80
CA GLN A 81 2.91 -12.65 -22.75
C GLN A 81 3.63 -13.37 -21.61
N ALA A 82 3.35 -12.95 -20.37
CA ALA A 82 3.75 -13.66 -19.16
C ALA A 82 2.69 -14.69 -18.75
N SER A 83 3.11 -15.77 -18.08
CA SER A 83 2.20 -16.76 -17.50
C SER A 83 1.89 -16.50 -16.01
N ILE A 84 2.69 -15.64 -15.36
CA ILE A 84 2.64 -15.40 -13.91
C ILE A 84 2.50 -13.91 -13.62
N GLY A 85 1.58 -13.60 -12.71
CA GLY A 85 1.35 -12.26 -12.18
C GLY A 85 1.90 -12.09 -10.76
N LEU A 86 2.54 -10.95 -10.50
CA LEU A 86 2.92 -10.47 -9.17
C LEU A 86 2.07 -9.26 -8.79
N ILE A 87 1.21 -9.43 -7.80
CA ILE A 87 0.48 -8.31 -7.19
C ILE A 87 1.29 -7.77 -6.02
N PHE A 88 1.52 -6.46 -5.98
CA PHE A 88 2.37 -5.82 -4.99
C PHE A 88 1.58 -4.80 -4.16
N TYR A 89 1.61 -4.96 -2.84
CA TYR A 89 0.96 -4.09 -1.88
C TYR A 89 1.94 -3.04 -1.34
N PRO A 90 1.67 -1.74 -1.56
CA PRO A 90 2.51 -0.64 -1.06
C PRO A 90 2.65 -0.60 0.46
N GLY A 91 3.76 -0.02 0.92
CA GLY A 91 3.96 0.30 2.32
C GLY A 91 3.02 1.40 2.83
N ALA A 92 2.82 1.44 4.14
CA ALA A 92 1.98 2.44 4.78
C ALA A 92 2.49 3.86 4.46
N LYS A 93 1.57 4.70 3.96
CA LYS A 93 1.88 6.08 3.59
C LYS A 93 3.01 6.20 2.55
N VAL A 94 3.20 5.23 1.67
CA VAL A 94 4.11 5.37 0.52
C VAL A 94 3.25 5.52 -0.73
N ASP A 95 3.60 6.48 -1.59
CA ASP A 95 2.95 6.62 -2.90
C ASP A 95 3.12 5.30 -3.69
N PRO A 96 2.05 4.67 -4.20
CA PRO A 96 2.13 3.46 -5.02
C PRO A 96 3.12 3.60 -6.18
N VAL A 97 3.24 4.79 -6.78
CA VAL A 97 4.17 5.06 -7.88
C VAL A 97 5.63 4.81 -7.47
N ALA A 98 5.96 4.90 -6.18
CA ALA A 98 7.32 4.66 -5.69
C ALA A 98 7.81 3.23 -5.99
N TYR A 99 6.92 2.25 -6.21
CA TYR A 99 7.33 0.87 -6.52
C TYR A 99 7.54 0.63 -8.02
N SER A 100 7.27 1.62 -8.88
CA SER A 100 7.26 1.47 -10.34
C SER A 100 8.59 0.99 -10.93
N VAL A 101 9.73 1.49 -10.43
CA VAL A 101 11.05 1.08 -10.96
C VAL A 101 11.30 -0.42 -10.74
N LEU A 102 10.99 -0.93 -9.55
CA LEU A 102 11.16 -2.36 -9.24
C LEU A 102 10.20 -3.22 -10.06
N MET A 103 8.94 -2.80 -10.18
CA MET A 103 7.90 -3.54 -10.90
C MET A 103 8.15 -3.54 -12.41
N GLU A 104 8.60 -2.43 -12.99
CA GLU A 104 9.02 -2.33 -14.39
C GLU A 104 10.21 -3.27 -14.68
N GLN A 105 11.25 -3.26 -13.85
CA GLN A 105 12.43 -4.13 -14.05
C GLN A 105 12.10 -5.62 -13.90
N ILE A 106 11.18 -5.99 -13.02
CA ILE A 106 10.67 -7.38 -12.93
C ILE A 106 9.85 -7.71 -14.19
N ALA A 107 9.04 -6.77 -14.68
CA ALA A 107 8.26 -6.95 -15.90
C ALA A 107 9.12 -7.10 -17.15
N GLU A 108 10.26 -6.40 -17.24
CA GLU A 108 11.26 -6.60 -18.30
C GLU A 108 11.85 -8.03 -18.31
N LYS A 109 11.74 -8.78 -17.21
CA LYS A 109 12.12 -10.20 -17.15
C LYS A 109 11.02 -11.17 -17.54
N GLY A 110 9.87 -10.67 -17.99
CA GLY A 110 8.78 -11.49 -18.54
C GLY A 110 7.69 -11.89 -17.53
N TYR A 111 7.46 -11.07 -16.50
CA TYR A 111 6.42 -11.29 -15.49
C TYR A 111 5.43 -10.13 -15.49
N ASP A 112 4.12 -10.41 -15.40
CA ASP A 112 3.15 -9.33 -15.24
C ASP A 112 3.24 -8.80 -13.81
N THR A 113 3.40 -7.49 -13.62
CA THR A 113 3.47 -6.91 -12.26
C THR A 113 2.43 -5.82 -12.06
N PHE A 114 1.86 -5.79 -10.86
CA PHE A 114 0.73 -4.92 -10.53
C PHE A 114 0.96 -4.26 -9.18
N ILE A 115 0.92 -2.93 -9.13
CA ILE A 115 0.92 -2.19 -7.87
C ILE A 115 -0.53 -1.90 -7.50
N ALA A 116 -1.01 -2.47 -6.41
CA ALA A 116 -2.35 -2.19 -5.90
C ALA A 116 -2.41 -0.78 -5.29
N LYS A 117 -3.38 0.03 -5.69
CA LYS A 117 -3.65 1.34 -5.08
C LYS A 117 -4.57 1.15 -3.89
N MET A 118 -4.09 1.53 -2.71
CA MET A 118 -4.81 1.38 -1.44
C MET A 118 -5.45 2.71 -1.04
N PRO A 119 -6.69 2.74 -0.51
CA PRO A 119 -7.30 3.95 0.02
C PRO A 119 -6.39 4.58 1.08
N LEU A 120 -6.14 5.89 0.96
CA LEU A 120 -5.23 6.65 1.84
C LEU A 120 -3.80 6.08 1.96
N ASN A 121 -3.39 5.19 1.05
CA ASN A 121 -2.12 4.46 1.12
C ASN A 121 -1.95 3.66 2.43
N ILE A 122 -3.04 3.11 2.97
CA ILE A 122 -3.02 2.22 4.14
C ILE A 122 -3.49 0.83 3.69
N ALA A 123 -2.58 -0.15 3.72
CA ALA A 123 -2.81 -1.50 3.17
C ALA A 123 -4.04 -2.22 3.76
N PHE A 124 -4.32 -2.04 5.06
CA PHE A 124 -5.50 -2.64 5.71
C PHE A 124 -6.84 -2.05 5.27
N LEU A 125 -6.86 -0.89 4.61
CA LEU A 125 -8.12 -0.30 4.12
C LEU A 125 -8.63 -0.94 2.83
N ASN A 126 -7.84 -1.81 2.18
CA ASN A 126 -8.27 -2.61 1.04
C ASN A 126 -7.47 -3.92 0.94
N GLU A 127 -7.57 -4.76 1.96
CA GLU A 127 -6.89 -6.07 1.99
C GLU A 127 -7.24 -6.94 0.76
N ASN A 128 -8.43 -6.74 0.18
CA ASN A 128 -8.94 -7.47 -0.98
C ASN A 128 -8.63 -6.81 -2.33
N ALA A 129 -7.72 -5.83 -2.39
CA ALA A 129 -7.37 -5.14 -3.63
C ALA A 129 -6.94 -6.10 -4.76
N ALA A 130 -6.27 -7.20 -4.40
CA ALA A 130 -5.85 -8.23 -5.33
C ALA A 130 -7.02 -8.90 -6.09
N ASN A 131 -8.23 -8.99 -5.51
CA ASN A 131 -9.38 -9.58 -6.20
C ASN A 131 -9.77 -8.81 -7.48
N ALA A 132 -9.72 -7.48 -7.43
CA ALA A 132 -10.01 -6.64 -8.58
C ALA A 132 -8.98 -6.82 -9.69
N ILE A 133 -7.69 -6.94 -9.33
CA ILE A 133 -6.59 -7.16 -10.27
C ILE A 133 -6.72 -8.55 -10.91
N ILE A 134 -6.90 -9.61 -10.12
CA ILE A 134 -7.06 -10.99 -10.62
C ILE A 134 -8.23 -11.07 -11.60
N SER A 135 -9.36 -10.44 -11.26
CA SER A 135 -10.55 -10.44 -12.12
C SER A 135 -10.35 -9.69 -13.45
N ALA A 136 -9.48 -8.67 -13.47
CA ALA A 136 -9.20 -7.87 -14.65
C ALA A 136 -8.26 -8.57 -15.65
N TYR A 137 -7.49 -9.58 -15.21
CA TYR A 137 -6.51 -10.31 -16.03
C TYR A 137 -6.79 -11.83 -16.03
N PRO A 138 -7.88 -12.28 -16.67
CA PRO A 138 -8.26 -13.71 -16.68
C PRO A 138 -7.27 -14.63 -17.43
N ASN A 139 -6.35 -14.05 -18.20
CA ASN A 139 -5.33 -14.80 -18.94
C ASN A 139 -4.12 -15.19 -18.06
N ILE A 140 -4.00 -14.63 -16.86
CA ILE A 140 -2.95 -14.99 -15.91
C ILE A 140 -3.48 -16.13 -15.04
N HIS A 141 -2.81 -17.29 -15.11
CA HIS A 141 -3.25 -18.50 -14.42
C HIS A 141 -2.54 -18.73 -13.08
N GLU A 142 -1.36 -18.16 -12.92
CA GLU A 142 -0.55 -18.27 -11.71
C GLU A 142 -0.36 -16.90 -11.08
N TRP A 143 -0.83 -16.76 -9.85
CA TRP A 143 -0.76 -15.51 -9.11
C TRP A 143 0.15 -15.64 -7.90
N THR A 144 1.05 -14.68 -7.78
CA THR A 144 1.82 -14.40 -6.58
C THR A 144 1.42 -13.05 -6.03
N ILE A 145 1.63 -12.87 -4.73
CA ILE A 145 1.41 -11.59 -4.08
C ILE A 145 2.67 -11.20 -3.31
N GLY A 146 2.89 -9.92 -3.14
CA GLY A 146 3.98 -9.40 -2.34
C GLY A 146 3.62 -8.06 -1.75
N GLY A 147 4.50 -7.55 -0.92
CA GLY A 147 4.31 -6.22 -0.39
C GLY A 147 5.46 -5.74 0.45
N HIS A 148 5.50 -4.41 0.60
CA HIS A 148 6.50 -3.72 1.38
C HIS A 148 5.98 -3.37 2.77
N SER A 149 6.74 -3.67 3.82
CA SER A 149 6.42 -3.24 5.19
C SER A 149 4.98 -3.63 5.58
N LEU A 150 4.12 -2.67 5.91
CA LEU A 150 2.70 -2.92 6.19
C LEU A 150 1.94 -3.60 5.02
N GLY A 151 2.31 -3.28 3.77
CA GLY A 151 1.76 -3.96 2.59
C GLY A 151 2.12 -5.44 2.55
N GLY A 152 3.32 -5.80 3.02
CA GLY A 152 3.74 -7.21 3.15
C GLY A 152 2.95 -7.96 4.22
N VAL A 153 2.60 -7.29 5.33
CA VAL A 153 1.69 -7.87 6.34
C VAL A 153 0.33 -8.18 5.71
N ALA A 154 -0.26 -7.21 5.00
CA ALA A 154 -1.54 -7.39 4.34
C ALA A 154 -1.49 -8.43 3.21
N ALA A 155 -0.36 -8.54 2.48
CA ALA A 155 -0.14 -9.57 1.47
C ALA A 155 -0.14 -10.97 2.08
N CYS A 156 0.50 -11.17 3.24
CA CYS A 156 0.43 -12.42 3.99
C CYS A 156 -1.00 -12.75 4.43
N ASP A 157 -1.73 -11.78 4.98
CA ASP A 157 -3.12 -11.97 5.41
C ASP A 157 -4.01 -12.36 4.22
N TYR A 158 -3.83 -11.71 3.06
CA TYR A 158 -4.54 -12.05 1.83
C TYR A 158 -4.21 -13.47 1.35
N ALA A 159 -2.92 -13.83 1.25
CA ALA A 159 -2.49 -15.14 0.78
C ALA A 159 -2.98 -16.28 1.69
N ALA A 160 -3.00 -16.08 3.01
CA ALA A 160 -3.50 -17.06 3.97
C ALA A 160 -5.00 -17.36 3.76
N ALA A 161 -5.77 -16.38 3.29
CA ALA A 161 -7.20 -16.52 3.01
C ALA A 161 -7.51 -17.03 1.59
N HIS A 162 -6.54 -17.04 0.66
CA HIS A 162 -6.77 -17.27 -0.77
C HIS A 162 -5.85 -18.34 -1.36
N LYS A 163 -6.40 -19.54 -1.61
CA LYS A 163 -5.65 -20.71 -2.12
C LYS A 163 -5.20 -20.61 -3.57
N ASN A 164 -5.71 -19.64 -4.34
CA ASN A 164 -5.29 -19.37 -5.71
C ASN A 164 -3.98 -18.57 -5.78
N ILE A 165 -3.44 -18.11 -4.65
CA ILE A 165 -2.12 -17.51 -4.57
C ILE A 165 -1.08 -18.62 -4.38
N LYS A 166 -0.07 -18.65 -5.26
CA LYS A 166 1.00 -19.66 -5.32
C LYS A 166 2.22 -19.31 -4.49
N GLY A 167 2.44 -18.03 -4.20
CA GLY A 167 3.53 -17.62 -3.35
C GLY A 167 3.44 -16.18 -2.88
N VAL A 168 4.26 -15.87 -1.86
CA VAL A 168 4.33 -14.58 -1.19
C VAL A 168 5.76 -14.03 -1.19
N LEU A 169 5.92 -12.82 -1.73
CA LEU A 169 7.19 -12.09 -1.79
C LEU A 169 7.19 -10.89 -0.83
N LEU A 170 7.93 -11.00 0.27
CA LEU A 170 7.98 -9.97 1.31
C LEU A 170 9.19 -9.06 1.13
N TYR A 171 8.94 -7.75 1.05
CA TYR A 171 9.98 -6.73 1.06
C TYR A 171 9.98 -6.03 2.42
N ALA A 172 11.05 -6.22 3.20
CA ALA A 172 11.20 -5.59 4.52
C ALA A 172 9.94 -5.74 5.39
N ALA A 173 9.41 -6.96 5.45
CA ALA A 173 8.15 -7.27 6.12
C ALA A 173 8.19 -8.66 6.77
N TYR A 174 7.28 -8.88 7.71
CA TYR A 174 7.02 -10.16 8.36
C TYR A 174 5.53 -10.22 8.71
N PRO A 175 4.89 -11.40 8.76
CA PRO A 175 3.46 -11.50 9.06
C PRO A 175 3.16 -11.06 10.50
N SER A 176 1.92 -10.62 10.73
CA SER A 176 1.41 -10.27 12.07
C SER A 176 0.83 -11.47 12.84
N LYS A 177 0.55 -12.57 12.13
CA LYS A 177 -0.06 -13.80 12.65
C LYS A 177 0.81 -15.00 12.29
N ASP A 178 0.61 -16.10 13.00
CA ASP A 178 1.25 -17.37 12.68
C ASP A 178 0.58 -18.00 11.44
N ILE A 179 1.34 -18.08 10.37
CA ILE A 179 1.00 -18.77 9.12
C ILE A 179 2.06 -19.82 8.76
N SER A 180 2.74 -20.37 9.77
CA SER A 180 3.85 -21.33 9.61
C SER A 180 3.42 -22.74 9.21
N HIS A 181 2.12 -23.03 9.25
CA HIS A 181 1.57 -24.27 8.75
C HIS A 181 1.74 -24.36 7.23
N ASP A 182 1.82 -25.57 6.69
CA ASP A 182 1.91 -25.76 5.24
C ASP A 182 0.66 -25.21 4.56
N THR A 183 0.85 -24.13 3.79
CA THR A 183 -0.21 -23.48 3.02
C THR A 183 -0.27 -23.96 1.57
N GLY A 184 0.73 -24.72 1.11
CA GLY A 184 0.97 -25.02 -0.30
C GLY A 184 1.47 -23.82 -1.12
N GLN A 185 2.00 -22.78 -0.45
CA GLN A 185 2.48 -21.55 -1.07
C GLN A 185 3.97 -21.36 -0.77
N ASP A 186 4.72 -20.85 -1.74
CA ASP A 186 6.14 -20.52 -1.55
C ASP A 186 6.30 -19.14 -0.92
N PHE A 187 7.27 -18.98 -0.01
CA PHE A 187 7.54 -17.71 0.65
C PHE A 187 8.99 -17.29 0.47
N THR A 188 9.21 -16.05 0.04
CA THR A 188 10.53 -15.41 0.02
C THR A 188 10.47 -14.09 0.77
N SER A 189 11.38 -13.89 1.73
CA SER A 189 11.54 -12.67 2.51
C SER A 189 12.86 -11.99 2.17
N ILE A 190 12.78 -10.87 1.46
CA ILE A 190 13.92 -10.01 1.15
C ILE A 190 13.97 -8.85 2.16
N TYR A 191 15.11 -8.65 2.82
CA TYR A 191 15.22 -7.62 3.88
C TYR A 191 16.58 -6.93 3.87
N GLY A 192 16.62 -5.66 4.27
CA GLY A 192 17.86 -4.87 4.34
C GLY A 192 18.63 -5.13 5.64
N THR A 193 19.96 -5.27 5.57
CA THR A 193 20.77 -5.49 6.80
C THR A 193 20.96 -4.23 7.64
N GLN A 194 20.66 -3.06 7.09
CA GLN A 194 20.64 -1.76 7.79
C GLN A 194 19.22 -1.21 7.95
N ASP A 195 18.19 -2.01 7.71
CA ASP A 195 16.79 -1.58 7.88
C ASP A 195 16.50 -1.20 9.36
N GLY A 196 16.02 0.02 9.58
CA GLY A 196 15.67 0.53 10.92
C GLY A 196 14.23 0.22 11.37
N LEU A 197 13.34 -0.10 10.45
CA LEU A 197 11.92 -0.35 10.71
C LEU A 197 11.63 -1.85 10.81
N ALA A 198 11.95 -2.62 9.78
CA ALA A 198 11.87 -4.07 9.71
C ALA A 198 13.26 -4.69 9.94
N THR A 199 13.83 -4.37 11.09
CA THR A 199 15.22 -4.72 11.42
C THR A 199 15.51 -6.21 11.25
N PRO A 200 16.76 -6.61 10.95
CA PRO A 200 17.16 -8.02 10.89
C PRO A 200 16.77 -8.82 12.14
N ALA A 201 16.80 -8.19 13.32
CA ALA A 201 16.36 -8.80 14.56
C ALA A 201 14.84 -9.10 14.57
N LYS A 202 14.01 -8.17 14.08
CA LYS A 202 12.56 -8.38 13.92
C LYS A 202 12.26 -9.45 12.88
N VAL A 203 12.93 -9.44 11.73
CA VAL A 203 12.78 -10.50 10.72
C VAL A 203 13.15 -11.85 11.31
N ASN A 204 14.29 -11.96 12.00
CA ASN A 204 14.74 -13.21 12.60
C ASN A 204 13.79 -13.72 13.69
N ALA A 205 13.27 -12.84 14.55
CA ALA A 205 12.34 -13.21 15.61
C ALA A 205 10.98 -13.72 15.09
N ASN A 206 10.60 -13.31 13.88
CA ASN A 206 9.33 -13.67 13.25
C ASN A 206 9.43 -14.81 12.23
N LYS A 207 10.61 -15.42 12.02
CA LYS A 207 10.76 -16.57 11.11
C LYS A 207 9.81 -17.72 11.44
N LYS A 208 9.56 -17.93 12.73
CA LYS A 208 8.63 -18.94 13.27
C LYS A 208 7.17 -18.74 12.86
N LEU A 209 6.81 -17.57 12.33
CA LEU A 209 5.44 -17.26 11.87
C LEU A 209 5.23 -17.59 10.39
N LEU A 210 6.29 -17.94 9.67
CA LEU A 210 6.27 -18.31 8.27
C LEU A 210 6.62 -19.80 8.11
N PRO A 211 6.25 -20.44 6.99
CA PRO A 211 6.60 -21.83 6.75
C PRO A 211 8.12 -22.07 6.87
N PRO A 212 8.56 -23.22 7.39
CA PRO A 212 9.98 -23.51 7.55
C PRO A 212 10.75 -23.58 6.22
N THR A 213 10.05 -23.74 5.10
CA THR A 213 10.57 -23.69 3.73
C THR A 213 10.82 -22.26 3.21
N THR A 214 10.44 -21.23 3.96
CA THR A 214 10.62 -19.83 3.56
C THR A 214 12.09 -19.49 3.30
N ILE A 215 12.35 -18.87 2.15
CA ILE A 215 13.69 -18.40 1.76
C ILE A 215 13.89 -16.98 2.31
N TYR A 216 15.04 -16.71 2.93
CA TYR A 216 15.38 -15.40 3.49
C TYR A 216 16.62 -14.83 2.81
N LEU A 217 16.48 -13.67 2.18
CA LEU A 217 17.51 -13.05 1.34
C LEU A 217 17.89 -11.66 1.88
N PRO A 218 19.07 -11.52 2.51
CA PRO A 218 19.53 -10.24 3.03
C PRO A 218 20.18 -9.37 1.96
N ILE A 219 19.74 -8.13 1.82
CA ILE A 219 20.38 -7.09 1.01
C ILE A 219 21.42 -6.37 1.86
N GLN A 220 22.70 -6.62 1.57
CA GLN A 220 23.79 -6.10 2.38
C GLN A 220 23.89 -4.57 2.27
N GLY A 221 23.82 -3.88 3.41
CA GLY A 221 23.83 -2.42 3.46
C GLY A 221 22.51 -1.76 3.09
N GLY A 222 21.50 -2.54 2.69
CA GLY A 222 20.19 -2.04 2.32
C GLY A 222 19.39 -1.55 3.52
N ILE A 223 18.54 -0.55 3.30
CA ILE A 223 17.65 0.07 4.28
C ILE A 223 16.18 -0.05 3.83
N HIS A 224 15.23 0.26 4.72
CA HIS A 224 13.80 0.09 4.47
C HIS A 224 13.32 0.83 3.22
N SER A 225 13.75 2.08 3.09
CA SER A 225 13.35 2.96 1.99
C SER A 225 13.89 2.53 0.63
N TYR A 226 14.84 1.59 0.54
CA TYR A 226 15.39 1.10 -0.75
C TYR A 226 14.49 0.07 -1.45
N PHE A 227 13.51 -0.49 -0.74
CA PHE A 227 12.49 -1.37 -1.31
C PHE A 227 11.38 -0.63 -2.10
N GLY A 228 11.58 0.67 -2.34
CA GLY A 228 10.85 1.50 -3.30
C GLY A 228 11.69 2.72 -3.68
N ASN A 229 11.14 3.62 -4.48
CA ASN A 229 11.80 4.83 -4.96
C ASN A 229 11.08 6.04 -4.36
N TYR A 230 11.30 6.25 -3.07
CA TYR A 230 10.84 7.39 -2.29
C TYR A 230 11.96 7.92 -1.39
N GLY A 231 11.72 9.07 -0.77
CA GLY A 231 12.69 9.75 0.08
C GLY A 231 13.02 9.00 1.37
N HIS A 232 13.83 9.65 2.22
CA HIS A 232 14.11 9.14 3.56
C HIS A 232 12.81 8.96 4.37
N GLN A 233 12.74 7.87 5.11
CA GLN A 233 11.63 7.56 6.00
C GLN A 233 12.10 7.63 7.45
N ASP A 234 11.30 8.30 8.29
CA ASP A 234 11.61 8.45 9.71
C ASP A 234 11.74 7.08 10.39
N GLY A 235 12.84 6.90 11.13
CA GLY A 235 13.16 5.65 11.83
C GLY A 235 13.87 4.60 10.99
N ASP A 236 14.22 4.90 9.74
CA ASP A 236 15.06 4.02 8.91
C ASP A 236 16.54 4.12 9.32
N GLY A 237 17.34 3.16 8.86
CA GLY A 237 18.77 3.13 9.11
C GLY A 237 19.59 3.94 8.11
N GLN A 238 20.91 3.77 8.18
CA GLN A 238 21.87 4.41 7.30
C GLN A 238 22.40 3.39 6.30
N ALA A 239 22.17 3.62 5.01
CA ALA A 239 22.61 2.70 3.97
C ALA A 239 24.13 2.69 3.84
N THR A 240 24.70 1.51 3.62
CA THR A 240 26.12 1.33 3.28
C THR A 240 26.31 0.84 1.85
N VAL A 241 25.23 0.84 1.06
CA VAL A 241 25.17 0.47 -0.35
C VAL A 241 24.39 1.55 -1.12
N SER A 242 24.58 1.61 -2.44
CA SER A 242 23.75 2.48 -3.28
C SER A 242 22.34 1.91 -3.43
N ARG A 243 21.33 2.79 -3.60
CA ARG A 243 19.96 2.38 -3.90
C ARG A 243 19.90 1.50 -5.16
N GLN A 244 20.61 1.91 -6.22
CA GLN A 244 20.64 1.18 -7.49
C GLN A 244 21.15 -0.26 -7.30
N GLN A 245 22.23 -0.45 -6.56
CA GLN A 245 22.77 -1.78 -6.29
C GLN A 245 21.80 -2.62 -5.44
N ALA A 246 21.27 -2.07 -4.36
CA ALA A 246 20.28 -2.77 -3.53
C ALA A 246 19.05 -3.19 -4.36
N GLN A 247 18.53 -2.29 -5.20
CA GLN A 247 17.37 -2.57 -6.05
C GLN A 247 17.68 -3.61 -7.13
N SER A 248 18.89 -3.62 -7.70
CA SER A 248 19.31 -4.67 -8.63
C SER A 248 19.31 -6.05 -7.98
N GLU A 249 19.78 -6.15 -6.72
CA GLU A 249 19.75 -7.39 -5.94
C GLU A 249 18.31 -7.80 -5.62
N ILE A 250 17.47 -6.86 -5.15
CA ILE A 250 16.04 -7.10 -4.88
C ILE A 250 15.32 -7.63 -6.12
N VAL A 251 15.54 -7.03 -7.29
CA VAL A 251 14.91 -7.48 -8.56
C VAL A 251 15.39 -8.89 -8.93
N ALA A 252 16.70 -9.17 -8.83
CA ALA A 252 17.24 -10.49 -9.15
C ALA A 252 16.67 -11.60 -8.24
N ASP A 253 16.55 -11.32 -6.95
CA ASP A 253 15.96 -12.23 -5.96
C ASP A 253 14.46 -12.44 -6.20
N SER A 254 13.75 -11.38 -6.58
CA SER A 254 12.32 -11.43 -6.90
C SER A 254 12.04 -12.26 -8.15
N VAL A 255 12.86 -12.09 -9.19
CA VAL A 255 12.78 -12.89 -10.41
C VAL A 255 13.11 -14.35 -10.11
N SER A 256 14.10 -14.63 -9.26
CA SER A 256 14.43 -16.00 -8.84
C SER A 256 13.27 -16.66 -8.10
N PHE A 257 12.57 -15.92 -7.24
CA PHE A 257 11.34 -16.37 -6.59
C PHE A 257 10.24 -16.70 -7.61
N LEU A 258 9.97 -15.80 -8.56
CA LEU A 258 8.93 -16.00 -9.58
C LEU A 258 9.26 -17.19 -10.50
N GLN A 259 10.53 -17.38 -10.85
CA GLN A 259 11.01 -18.55 -11.59
C GLN A 259 10.79 -19.85 -10.82
N HIS A 260 11.03 -19.85 -9.51
CA HIS A 260 10.79 -21.03 -8.68
C HIS A 260 9.31 -21.42 -8.67
N VAL A 261 8.42 -20.45 -8.43
CA VAL A 261 6.96 -20.67 -8.44
C VAL A 261 6.49 -21.24 -9.78
N ALA A 262 7.05 -20.76 -10.89
CA ALA A 262 6.72 -21.18 -12.26
C ALA A 262 7.05 -22.64 -12.59
N VAL A 263 8.07 -23.21 -11.92
CA VAL A 263 8.60 -24.54 -12.26
C VAL A 263 8.02 -25.63 -11.35
N VAL A 264 7.63 -25.26 -10.14
CA VAL A 264 7.17 -26.21 -9.11
C VAL A 264 5.65 -26.49 -9.22
N ASN A 265 4.91 -25.67 -9.98
CA ASN A 265 3.46 -25.78 -10.18
C ASN A 265 3.07 -26.21 -11.59
#